data_AF-A0A1N7LVW7-F1
#
_entry.id   AF-A0A1N7LVW7-F1
#
_cell.length_a   1.000
_cell.length_b   1.000
_cell.length_c   1.000
_cell.angle_alpha   90.00
_cell.angle_beta   90.00
_cell.angle_gamma   90.00
#
_symmetry.space_group_name_H-M   'P 1'
#
loop_
_entity.id
_entity.type
_entity.pdbx_description
1 polymer ?
#
loop_
_entity_poly.entity_id
_entity_poly.type
_entity_poly.pdbx_seq_one_letter_code
_entity_poly.pdbx_strand_id
1 'polypeptide(L)'
;MTQKFHHFYLKITAIVIGSFGPVFFLGTMLPTSEPARWSLDLLSLPLDGLQTFYDPTTRFLSALTGGFLFGWGICIWFLQKWVYPKAPDEVRRSVLAGLLAWFFLDSAGSIASGNSSNAFINIIVLLIAAGPLWKKVKN
;
A
#
# COMPACT_ATOMS: atom_id res chain seq x y z
N MET A 1 -3.39 -9.23 -21.69
CA MET A 1 -3.67 -7.81 -21.43
C MET A 1 -2.69 -7.00 -22.27
N THR A 2 -3.07 -5.85 -22.82
CA THR A 2 -2.17 -5.07 -23.68
C THR A 2 -1.04 -4.44 -22.87
N GLN A 3 0.13 -4.26 -23.49
CA GLN A 3 1.25 -3.56 -22.83
C GLN A 3 0.86 -2.16 -22.34
N LYS A 4 0.07 -1.43 -23.14
CA LYS A 4 -0.41 -0.07 -22.80
C LYS A 4 -1.23 -0.06 -21.51
N PHE A 5 -2.12 -1.04 -21.34
CA PHE A 5 -2.95 -1.11 -20.14
C PHE A 5 -2.12 -1.43 -18.89
N HIS A 6 -1.18 -2.37 -18.97
CA HIS A 6 -0.26 -2.66 -17.86
C HIS A 6 0.60 -1.45 -17.49
N HIS A 7 1.18 -0.78 -18.48
CA HIS A 7 1.99 0.42 -18.27
C HIS A 7 1.19 1.52 -17.56
N PHE A 8 -0.07 1.73 -17.96
CA PHE A 8 -0.98 2.64 -17.27
C PHE A 8 -1.29 2.16 -15.85
N TYR A 9 -1.61 0.89 -15.67
CA TYR A 9 -2.06 0.36 -14.39
C TYR A 9 -0.96 0.36 -13.32
N LEU A 10 0.31 0.16 -13.68
CA LEU A 10 1.42 0.31 -12.74
C LEU A 10 1.46 1.71 -12.10
N LYS A 11 0.99 2.75 -12.81
CA LYS A 11 0.84 4.09 -12.26
C LYS A 11 -0.30 4.16 -11.23
N ILE A 12 -1.40 3.44 -11.47
CA ILE A 12 -2.48 3.26 -10.50
C ILE A 12 -1.96 2.52 -9.27
N THR A 13 -1.23 1.42 -9.43
CA THR A 13 -0.57 0.69 -8.33
C THR A 13 0.32 1.61 -7.50
N ALA A 14 1.16 2.42 -8.15
CA ALA A 14 2.02 3.40 -7.49
C ALA A 14 1.25 4.43 -6.66
N ILE A 15 0.13 4.94 -7.19
CA ILE A 15 -0.72 5.92 -6.50
C ILE A 15 -1.46 5.26 -5.32
N VAL A 16 -2.00 4.07 -5.51
CA VAL A 16 -2.72 3.32 -4.47
C VAL A 16 -1.83 3.07 -3.27
N ILE A 17 -0.58 2.62 -3.47
CA ILE A 17 0.38 2.39 -2.38
C ILE A 17 0.90 3.72 -1.83
N GLY A 18 1.33 4.62 -2.72
CA GLY A 18 2.01 5.85 -2.33
C GLY A 18 1.12 6.84 -1.59
N SER A 19 -0.20 6.83 -1.81
CA SER A 19 -1.13 7.77 -1.18
C SER A 19 -1.26 7.57 0.34
N PHE A 20 -1.05 6.35 0.85
CA PHE A 20 -0.97 6.09 2.29
C PHE A 20 0.20 6.84 2.94
N GLY A 21 1.25 7.12 2.17
CA GLY A 21 2.44 7.83 2.62
C GLY A 21 2.14 9.17 3.30
N PRO A 22 1.58 10.15 2.57
CA PRO A 22 1.17 11.43 3.14
C PRO A 22 0.19 11.31 4.31
N VAL A 23 -0.75 10.35 4.26
CA VAL A 23 -1.73 10.12 5.35
C VAL A 23 -0.99 9.79 6.66
N PHE A 24 -0.11 8.78 6.63
CA PHE A 24 0.63 8.37 7.82
C PHE A 24 1.75 9.35 8.21
N PHE A 25 2.32 10.11 7.26
CA PHE A 25 3.22 11.22 7.59
C PHE A 25 2.50 12.30 8.40
N LEU A 26 1.30 12.70 8.00
CA LEU A 26 0.49 13.66 8.75
C LEU A 26 0.07 13.11 10.13
N GLY A 27 -0.05 11.78 10.26
CA GLY A 27 -0.21 11.05 11.52
C GLY A 27 0.85 11.36 12.58
N THR A 28 2.05 11.77 12.18
CA THR A 28 3.16 12.04 13.12
C THR A 28 2.93 13.29 14.00
N MET A 29 1.99 14.15 13.61
CA MET A 29 1.68 15.41 14.28
C MET A 29 0.22 15.37 14.75
N LEU A 30 0.00 15.54 16.06
CA LEU A 30 -1.34 15.45 16.66
C LEU A 30 -2.40 16.31 15.92
N PRO A 31 -2.13 17.59 15.57
CA PRO A 31 -3.13 18.44 14.88
C PRO A 31 -3.58 17.92 13.51
N THR A 32 -2.80 17.05 12.87
CA THR A 32 -3.08 16.51 11.53
C THR A 32 -3.27 14.99 11.54
N SER A 33 -3.39 14.37 12.72
CA SER A 33 -3.40 12.92 12.86
C SER A 33 -4.73 12.24 12.53
N GLU A 34 -5.83 13.00 12.47
CA GLU A 34 -7.18 12.45 12.28
C GLU A 34 -7.34 11.54 11.05
N PRO A 35 -6.83 11.88 9.84
CA PRO A 35 -6.92 10.98 8.69
C PRO A 35 -6.23 9.63 8.91
N ALA A 36 -5.07 9.62 9.58
CA ALA A 36 -4.34 8.39 9.92
C ALA A 36 -5.07 7.60 11.03
N ARG A 37 -5.56 8.30 12.05
CA ARG A 37 -6.37 7.73 13.13
C ARG A 37 -7.61 7.02 12.60
N TRP A 38 -8.39 7.72 11.78
CA TRP A 38 -9.61 7.17 11.17
C TRP A 38 -9.30 6.00 10.23
N SER A 39 -8.19 6.08 9.49
CA SER A 39 -7.75 4.96 8.64
C SER A 39 -7.45 3.73 9.49
N LEU A 40 -6.69 3.84 10.59
CA LEU A 40 -6.44 2.71 11.49
C LEU A 40 -7.71 2.15 12.11
N ASP A 41 -8.67 3.02 12.45
CA ASP A 41 -9.99 2.63 12.97
C ASP A 41 -10.78 1.80 11.93
N LEU A 42 -10.75 2.23 10.66
CA LEU A 42 -11.33 1.48 9.55
C LEU A 42 -10.65 0.13 9.34
N LEU A 43 -9.32 0.07 9.47
CA LEU A 43 -8.58 -1.18 9.35
C LEU A 43 -8.82 -2.12 10.55
N SER A 44 -9.25 -1.57 11.70
CA SER A 44 -9.41 -2.27 12.98
C SER A 44 -10.88 -2.38 13.40
N LEU A 45 -11.79 -2.66 12.45
CA LEU A 45 -13.24 -2.71 12.67
C LEU A 45 -13.65 -3.40 13.98
N PRO A 46 -14.69 -2.89 14.67
CA PRO A 46 -15.63 -1.84 14.25
C PRO A 46 -15.04 -0.40 14.30
N LEU A 47 -15.69 0.54 13.60
CA LEU A 47 -15.36 1.98 13.67
C LEU A 47 -15.82 2.57 15.01
N ASP A 48 -15.03 2.36 16.05
CA ASP A 48 -15.37 2.71 17.43
C ASP A 48 -14.56 3.89 17.99
N GLY A 49 -13.57 4.37 17.24
CA GLY A 49 -12.76 5.53 17.61
C GLY A 49 -11.65 5.21 18.63
N LEU A 50 -11.37 3.94 18.93
CA LEU A 50 -10.40 3.56 19.96
C LEU A 50 -8.93 3.79 19.55
N GLN A 51 -8.64 3.95 18.25
CA GLN A 51 -7.29 4.20 17.77
C GLN A 51 -6.81 5.61 18.16
N THR A 52 -5.59 5.73 18.69
CA THR A 52 -5.03 7.02 19.16
C THR A 52 -3.58 7.20 18.74
N PHE A 53 -3.17 8.46 18.56
CA PHE A 53 -1.80 8.86 18.19
C PHE A 53 -1.06 9.60 19.32
N TYR A 54 -1.57 9.56 20.56
CA TYR A 54 -0.93 10.23 21.69
C TYR A 54 0.43 9.60 22.05
N ASP A 55 0.53 8.28 21.93
CA ASP A 55 1.77 7.57 22.19
C ASP A 55 2.87 7.97 21.17
N PRO A 56 4.07 8.38 21.61
CA PRO A 56 5.18 8.70 20.72
C PRO A 56 5.58 7.55 19.79
N THR A 57 5.45 6.31 20.25
CA THR A 57 5.77 5.10 19.47
C THR A 57 4.81 4.95 18.30
N THR A 58 3.52 5.18 18.51
CA THR A 58 2.53 5.14 17.41
C THR A 58 2.84 6.18 16.33
N ARG A 59 3.20 7.41 16.73
CA ARG A 59 3.61 8.45 15.79
C ARG A 59 4.90 8.09 15.05
N PHE A 60 5.86 7.49 15.75
CA PHE A 60 7.10 7.02 15.13
C PHE A 60 6.85 5.90 14.12
N LEU A 61 6.04 4.89 14.47
CA LEU A 61 5.63 3.83 13.55
C LEU A 61 4.86 4.40 12.35
N SER A 62 4.01 5.39 12.55
CA SER A 62 3.33 6.10 11.46
C SER A 62 4.32 6.79 10.51
N ALA A 63 5.39 7.39 11.03
CA ALA A 63 6.44 7.98 10.21
C ALA A 63 7.13 6.92 9.33
N LEU A 64 7.45 5.75 9.91
CA LEU A 64 8.06 4.63 9.20
C LEU A 64 7.12 4.09 8.12
N THR A 65 5.87 3.80 8.47
CA THR A 65 4.83 3.33 7.53
C THR A 65 4.65 4.30 6.37
N GLY A 66 4.50 5.60 6.68
CA GLY A 66 4.34 6.63 5.67
C GLY A 66 5.55 6.73 4.72
N GLY A 67 6.76 6.73 5.28
CA GLY A 67 7.99 6.79 4.51
C GLY A 67 8.20 5.59 3.58
N PHE A 68 8.02 4.38 4.10
CA PHE A 68 8.18 3.15 3.30
C PHE A 68 7.13 3.03 2.19
N LEU A 69 5.86 3.34 2.48
CA LEU A 69 4.79 3.24 1.47
C LEU A 69 4.93 4.31 0.38
N PHE A 70 5.25 5.56 0.75
CA PHE A 70 5.51 6.60 -0.24
C PHE A 70 6.72 6.25 -1.11
N GLY A 71 7.83 5.83 -0.49
CA GLY A 71 9.03 5.41 -1.18
C GLY A 71 8.78 4.24 -2.14
N TRP A 72 7.99 3.25 -1.72
CA TRP A 72 7.61 2.13 -2.57
C TRP A 72 6.74 2.57 -3.77
N GLY A 73 5.76 3.46 -3.54
CA GLY A 73 4.97 4.06 -4.62
C GLY A 73 5.83 4.79 -5.65
N ILE A 74 6.79 5.61 -5.20
CA ILE A 74 7.76 6.30 -6.08
C ILE A 74 8.65 5.31 -6.84
N CYS A 75 9.10 4.23 -6.18
CA CYS A 75 9.87 3.18 -6.83
C CYS A 75 9.07 2.53 -7.98
N ILE A 76 7.82 2.15 -7.73
CA ILE A 76 6.94 1.57 -8.76
C ILE A 76 6.71 2.57 -9.90
N TRP A 77 6.52 3.85 -9.59
CA TRP A 77 6.36 4.90 -10.60
C TRP A 77 7.57 4.98 -11.55
N PHE A 78 8.79 4.89 -11.04
CA PHE A 78 9.98 4.93 -11.89
C PHE A 78 10.29 3.60 -12.56
N LEU A 79 9.93 2.46 -11.97
CA LEU A 79 9.94 1.17 -12.67
C LEU A 79 9.01 1.21 -13.89
N GLN A 80 7.81 1.76 -13.70
CA GLN A 80 6.83 1.98 -14.76
C GLN A 80 7.37 2.93 -15.85
N LYS A 81 7.99 4.05 -15.47
CA LYS A 81 8.45 5.08 -16.41
C LYS A 81 9.72 4.70 -17.18
N TRP A 82 10.70 4.11 -16.51
CA TRP A 82 12.06 3.94 -17.06
C TRP A 82 12.41 2.51 -17.43
N VAL A 83 11.84 1.52 -16.74
CA VAL A 83 12.24 0.11 -16.89
C VAL A 83 11.21 -0.65 -17.72
N TYR A 84 9.92 -0.39 -17.53
CA TYR A 84 8.84 -1.08 -18.22
C TYR A 84 8.96 -1.08 -19.76
N PRO A 85 9.37 0.01 -20.44
CA PRO A 85 9.55 -0.01 -21.90
C PRO A 85 10.61 -1.01 -22.38
N LYS A 86 11.53 -1.43 -21.50
CA LYS A 86 12.62 -2.36 -21.80
C LYS A 86 12.35 -3.78 -21.31
N ALA A 87 11.63 -3.91 -20.19
CA ALA A 87 11.43 -5.17 -19.48
C ALA A 87 10.02 -5.23 -18.84
N PRO A 88 8.95 -5.30 -19.66
CA PRO A 88 7.59 -5.12 -19.17
C PRO A 88 7.13 -6.26 -18.25
N ASP A 89 7.52 -7.51 -18.56
CA ASP A 89 7.11 -8.68 -17.80
C ASP A 89 7.92 -8.81 -16.50
N GLU A 90 9.19 -8.41 -16.50
CA GLU A 90 10.05 -8.36 -15.33
C GLU A 90 9.51 -7.32 -14.33
N VAL A 91 9.20 -6.10 -14.80
CA VAL A 91 8.59 -5.08 -13.95
C VAL A 91 7.27 -5.57 -13.36
N ARG A 92 6.40 -6.16 -14.19
CA ARG A 92 5.13 -6.74 -13.72
C ARG A 92 5.35 -7.79 -12.63
N ARG A 93 6.27 -8.74 -12.83
CA ARG A 93 6.55 -9.80 -11.87
C ARG A 93 7.12 -9.26 -10.57
N SER A 94 8.04 -8.30 -10.64
CA SER A 94 8.65 -7.68 -9.47
C SER A 94 7.62 -6.94 -8.62
N VAL A 95 6.74 -6.15 -9.25
CA VAL A 95 5.68 -5.43 -8.54
C VAL A 95 4.67 -6.40 -7.93
N LEU A 96 4.25 -7.43 -8.68
CA LEU A 96 3.33 -8.44 -8.17
C LEU A 96 3.92 -9.25 -7.00
N ALA A 97 5.21 -9.61 -7.08
CA ALA A 97 5.89 -10.31 -5.99
C ALA A 97 5.97 -9.42 -4.73
N GLY A 98 6.26 -8.13 -4.88
CA GLY A 98 6.24 -7.17 -3.77
C GLY A 98 4.86 -7.02 -3.14
N LEU A 99 3.81 -6.92 -3.95
CA LEU A 99 2.42 -6.88 -3.48
C LEU A 99 2.03 -8.12 -2.68
N LEU A 100 2.42 -9.31 -3.17
CA LEU A 100 2.16 -10.57 -2.47
C LEU A 100 2.93 -10.65 -1.15
N ALA A 101 4.21 -10.26 -1.15
CA ALA A 101 5.03 -10.26 0.06
C ALA A 101 4.45 -9.30 1.13
N TRP A 102 4.06 -8.09 0.73
CA TRP A 102 3.35 -7.14 1.60
C TRP A 102 2.04 -7.76 2.13
N PHE A 103 1.18 -8.27 1.24
CA PHE A 103 -0.11 -8.85 1.62
C PHE A 103 0.03 -9.94 2.69
N PHE A 104 0.98 -10.88 2.51
CA PHE A 104 1.14 -11.97 3.46
C PHE A 104 1.69 -11.49 4.82
N LEU A 105 2.74 -10.65 4.82
CA LEU A 105 3.33 -10.19 6.08
C LEU A 105 2.42 -9.21 6.83
N ASP A 106 1.80 -8.27 6.12
CA ASP A 106 0.89 -7.28 6.73
C ASP A 106 -0.37 -7.95 7.29
N SER A 107 -0.95 -8.91 6.56
CA SER A 107 -2.13 -9.65 7.03
C SER A 107 -1.79 -10.55 8.22
N ALA A 108 -0.63 -11.24 8.20
CA ALA A 108 -0.19 -12.04 9.34
C ALA A 108 0.07 -11.17 10.58
N GLY A 109 0.76 -10.03 10.41
CA GLY A 109 0.98 -9.05 11.48
C GLY A 109 -0.31 -8.45 12.02
N SER A 110 -1.30 -8.20 11.14
CA SER A 110 -2.62 -7.70 11.53
C SER A 110 -3.37 -8.70 12.40
N ILE A 111 -3.39 -9.99 12.03
CA ILE A 111 -4.00 -11.03 12.84
C ILE A 111 -3.27 -11.18 14.18
N ALA A 112 -1.93 -11.21 14.16
CA ALA A 112 -1.11 -11.34 15.36
C ALA A 112 -1.27 -10.16 16.35
N SER A 113 -1.61 -8.97 15.85
CA SER A 113 -1.86 -7.77 16.67
C SER A 113 -3.34 -7.56 17.05
N GLY A 114 -4.22 -8.51 16.71
CA GLY A 114 -5.65 -8.44 17.05
C GLY A 114 -6.53 -7.72 16.00
N ASN A 115 -5.96 -7.21 14.92
CA ASN A 115 -6.65 -6.43 13.88
C ASN A 115 -7.03 -7.32 12.68
N SER A 116 -7.72 -8.43 12.92
CA SER A 116 -8.02 -9.44 11.89
C SER A 116 -8.86 -8.89 10.73
N SER A 117 -9.66 -7.85 10.96
CA SER A 117 -10.39 -7.12 9.91
C SER A 117 -9.47 -6.58 8.81
N ASN A 118 -8.26 -6.15 9.15
CA ASN A 118 -7.33 -5.61 8.18
C ASN A 118 -6.86 -6.68 7.18
N ALA A 119 -6.75 -7.95 7.60
CA ALA A 119 -6.42 -9.03 6.67
C ALA A 119 -7.47 -9.19 5.55
N PHE A 120 -8.75 -8.94 5.85
CA PHE A 120 -9.81 -8.90 4.83
C PHE A 120 -9.69 -7.68 3.93
N ILE A 121 -9.43 -6.50 4.51
CA ILE A 121 -9.25 -5.26 3.74
C ILE A 121 -8.03 -5.36 2.82
N ASN A 122 -6.96 -6.02 3.26
CA ASN A 122 -5.77 -6.29 2.46
C ASN A 122 -6.07 -7.14 1.21
N ILE A 123 -7.08 -8.01 1.24
CA ILE A 123 -7.53 -8.73 0.03
C ILE A 123 -8.05 -7.71 -1.00
N ILE A 124 -8.87 -6.77 -0.56
CA ILE A 124 -9.44 -5.73 -1.42
C ILE A 124 -8.31 -4.84 -1.98
N VAL A 125 -7.39 -4.39 -1.11
CA VAL A 125 -6.24 -3.58 -1.52
C VAL A 125 -5.36 -4.35 -2.50
N LEU A 126 -5.07 -5.63 -2.27
CA LEU A 126 -4.31 -6.47 -3.18
C LEU A 126 -4.98 -6.58 -4.55
N LEU A 127 -6.30 -6.81 -4.60
CA LEU A 127 -7.04 -6.91 -5.86
C LEU A 127 -7.00 -5.59 -6.64
N ILE A 128 -7.15 -4.45 -5.97
CA ILE A 128 -7.07 -3.12 -6.59
C ILE A 128 -5.64 -2.80 -7.04
N ALA A 129 -4.64 -3.03 -6.19
CA ALA A 129 -3.25 -2.69 -6.49
C ALA A 129 -2.67 -3.61 -7.58
N ALA A 130 -3.00 -4.91 -7.57
CA ALA A 130 -2.53 -5.87 -8.55
C ALA A 130 -3.30 -5.78 -9.88
N GLY A 131 -4.62 -5.61 -9.86
CA GLY A 131 -5.47 -5.46 -11.05
C GLY A 131 -5.11 -6.39 -12.22
N PRO A 132 -4.61 -5.89 -13.36
CA PRO A 132 -4.26 -6.70 -14.52
C PRO A 132 -2.93 -7.46 -14.39
N LEU A 133 -2.08 -7.12 -13.41
CA LEU A 133 -0.72 -7.63 -13.28
C LEU A 133 -0.66 -9.16 -13.06
N TRP A 134 -1.78 -9.79 -12.68
CA TRP A 134 -1.94 -11.25 -12.61
C TRP A 134 -1.77 -11.93 -13.97
N LYS A 135 -2.10 -11.25 -15.06
CA LYS A 135 -2.01 -11.79 -16.42
C LYS A 135 -0.66 -11.39 -17.01
N LYS A 136 -0.06 -12.29 -17.81
CA LYS A 136 1.16 -11.94 -18.57
C LYS A 136 0.89 -10.80 -19.54
N VAL A 137 1.93 -10.01 -19.79
CA VAL A 137 1.93 -9.00 -20.84
C VAL A 137 1.74 -9.71 -22.19
N LYS A 138 0.74 -9.30 -22.98
CA LYS A 138 0.66 -9.70 -24.39
C LYS A 138 1.27 -8.57 -25.22
N ASN A 139 2.16 -8.95 -26.15
CA ASN A 139 2.71 -8.06 -27.16
C ASN A 139 1.60 -7.53 -28.07
#